data_AF-A0A355G999-F1
#
_entry.id   AF-A0A355G999-F1
#
_cell.length_a   1.000
_cell.length_b   1.000
_cell.length_c   1.000
_cell.angle_alpha   90.00
_cell.angle_beta   90.00
_cell.angle_gamma   90.00
#
_symmetry.space_group_name_H-M   'P 1'
#
loop_
_entity.id
_entity.type
_entity.pdbx_description
1 polymer ?
#
loop_
_entity_poly.entity_id
_entity_poly.type
_entity_poly.pdbx_seq_one_letter_code
_entity_poly.pdbx_strand_id
1 'polypeptide(L)'
;ETFDIQPEVGIYETTILLKQNETFEYSLLGLPVPRAINPRNAPLYYDFPPMPEGGHPGVAFQWLEITGPLDSETWPPASHQRLFGELPMRAAEKGTLPIELISTQPAEDAKRLLRRFIQRAERVPTSEDMIQIYERLVTDELEAGTPLAEALLSGYTAFLCSAPFLYLPEPRAGTPQREYAVAARLSHFLGNTRPDDELKRL
;
A
#
# COMPACT_ATOMS: atom_id res chain seq x y z
N GLU A 1 3.28 1.05 11.45
CA GLU A 1 2.16 0.70 12.34
C GLU A 1 2.43 1.31 13.70
N THR A 2 1.41 1.70 14.45
CA THR A 2 1.55 2.27 15.80
C THR A 2 0.61 1.52 16.73
N PHE A 3 1.11 1.13 17.89
CA PHE A 3 0.33 0.49 18.94
C PHE A 3 0.44 1.31 20.22
N ASP A 4 -0.67 1.42 20.94
CA ASP A 4 -0.69 2.09 22.23
C ASP A 4 -0.19 1.13 23.30
N ILE A 5 0.99 1.42 23.85
CA ILE A 5 1.56 0.68 24.97
C ILE A 5 0.83 1.09 26.24
N GLN A 6 0.28 0.11 26.95
CA GLN A 6 -0.44 0.31 28.21
C GLN A 6 0.53 0.17 29.40
N PRO A 7 0.19 0.69 30.59
CA PRO A 7 1.06 0.59 31.76
C PRO A 7 1.23 -0.85 32.28
N GLU A 8 0.33 -1.76 31.94
CA GLU A 8 0.43 -3.17 32.26
C GLU A 8 1.43 -3.91 31.34
N VAL A 9 2.07 -4.95 31.87
CA VAL A 9 2.93 -5.83 31.07
C VAL A 9 2.10 -6.54 30.00
N GLY A 10 2.53 -6.44 28.74
CA GLY A 10 1.83 -7.03 27.60
C GLY A 10 2.77 -7.51 26.50
N ILE A 11 2.26 -8.43 25.69
CA ILE A 11 2.88 -8.88 24.43
C ILE A 11 2.14 -8.17 23.30
N TYR A 12 2.90 -7.54 22.41
CA TYR A 12 2.38 -6.83 21.24
C TYR A 12 2.92 -7.52 20.00
N GLU A 13 2.02 -7.95 19.12
CA GLU A 13 2.36 -8.61 17.87
C GLU A 13 1.91 -7.75 16.69
N THR A 14 2.78 -7.64 15.69
CA THR A 14 2.47 -6.93 14.45
C THR A 14 3.22 -7.57 13.29
N THR A 15 2.71 -7.40 12.08
CA THR A 15 3.35 -7.86 10.85
C THR A 15 3.75 -6.65 10.02
N ILE A 16 5.03 -6.56 9.71
CA ILE A 16 5.57 -5.51 8.84
C ILE A 16 5.88 -6.08 7.45
N LEU A 17 5.59 -5.29 6.42
CA LEU A 17 5.99 -5.61 5.04
C LEU A 17 7.30 -4.87 4.76
N LEU A 18 8.34 -5.63 4.43
CA LEU A 18 9.66 -5.09 4.08
C LEU A 18 10.02 -5.49 2.66
N LYS A 19 10.53 -4.53 1.88
CA LYS A 19 11.23 -4.84 0.63
C LYS A 19 12.60 -5.42 0.92
N GLN A 20 13.22 -5.97 -0.11
CA GLN A 20 14.61 -6.43 -0.03
C GLN A 20 15.51 -5.29 0.47
N ASN A 21 16.27 -5.56 1.52
CA ASN A 21 17.19 -4.65 2.21
C ASN A 21 16.53 -3.49 3.00
N GLU A 22 15.20 -3.46 3.14
CA GLU A 22 14.58 -2.55 4.10
C GLU A 22 14.80 -3.06 5.52
N THR A 23 15.10 -2.13 6.42
CA THR A 23 15.19 -2.37 7.87
C THR A 23 13.96 -1.75 8.54
N PHE A 24 13.62 -2.25 9.73
CA PHE A 24 12.64 -1.59 10.59
C PHE A 24 13.29 -1.09 11.87
N GLU A 25 12.71 -0.03 12.41
CA GLU A 25 13.05 0.54 13.71
C GLU A 25 11.74 0.66 14.49
N TYR A 26 11.80 0.43 15.79
CA TYR A 26 10.71 0.74 16.70
C TYR A 26 11.13 1.94 17.55
N SER A 27 10.26 2.94 17.61
CA SER A 27 10.48 4.15 18.41
C SER A 27 9.30 4.35 19.35
N LEU A 28 9.57 4.78 20.57
CA LEU A 28 8.55 5.13 21.54
C LEU A 28 8.13 6.58 21.34
N LEU A 29 6.84 6.81 21.12
CA LEU A 29 6.24 8.15 21.01
C LEU A 29 5.58 8.52 22.34
N GLY A 30 5.61 9.80 22.69
CA GLY A 30 4.90 10.35 23.85
C GLY A 30 5.62 10.23 25.20
N LEU A 31 6.78 9.56 25.26
CA LEU A 31 7.65 9.61 26.44
C LEU A 31 8.49 10.90 26.47
N PRO A 32 8.94 11.34 27.65
CA PRO A 32 9.86 12.48 27.78
C PRO A 32 11.14 12.22 26.96
N VAL A 33 11.29 12.94 25.85
CA VAL A 33 12.50 12.87 25.01
C VAL A 33 13.43 14.02 25.35
N PRO A 34 14.76 13.78 25.45
CA PRO A 34 15.70 14.87 25.61
C PRO A 34 15.73 15.76 24.38
N ARG A 35 15.87 17.06 24.59
CA ARG A 35 16.14 17.98 23.50
C ARG A 35 17.62 17.88 23.13
N ALA A 36 17.91 17.42 21.92
CA ALA A 36 19.26 17.45 21.35
C ALA A 36 19.68 18.91 21.10
N ILE A 37 20.79 19.34 21.70
CA ILE A 37 21.37 20.68 21.52
C ILE A 37 22.74 20.53 20.88
N ASN A 38 22.92 21.16 19.72
CA ASN A 38 24.17 21.14 18.96
C ASN A 38 24.80 22.55 18.94
N PRO A 39 25.67 22.89 19.92
CA PRO A 39 26.29 24.20 19.99
C PRO A 39 27.41 24.32 18.95
N ARG A 40 27.67 25.55 18.50
CA ARG A 40 28.81 25.81 17.62
C ARG A 40 30.11 25.54 18.37
N ASN A 41 30.99 24.70 17.80
CA ASN A 41 32.30 24.32 18.36
C ASN A 41 32.25 23.55 19.69
N ALA A 42 31.16 22.84 19.98
CA ALA A 42 31.09 21.95 21.13
C ALA A 42 30.44 20.60 20.75
N PRO A 43 30.64 19.54 21.52
CA PRO A 43 29.92 18.28 21.33
C PRO A 43 28.40 18.45 21.48
N LEU A 44 27.66 17.59 20.78
CA LEU A 44 26.23 17.38 21.01
C LEU A 44 25.98 17.04 22.48
N TYR A 45 24.99 17.69 23.10
CA TYR A 45 24.49 17.26 24.40
C TYR A 45 22.96 17.19 24.40
N TYR A 46 22.44 16.44 25.36
CA TYR A 46 21.01 16.17 25.52
C TYR A 46 20.50 16.88 26.77
N ASP A 47 19.56 17.79 26.57
CA ASP A 47 18.87 18.51 27.64
C ASP A 47 17.63 17.71 28.04
N PHE A 48 17.74 16.97 29.14
CA PHE A 48 16.70 16.08 29.63
C PHE A 48 15.65 16.86 30.44
N PRO A 49 14.36 16.50 30.32
CA PRO A 49 13.32 17.02 31.22
C PRO A 49 13.68 16.79 32.69
N PRO A 50 13.35 17.71 33.62
CA PRO A 50 13.64 17.57 35.04
C PRO A 50 13.15 16.22 35.58
N MET A 51 13.99 15.51 36.32
CA MET A 51 13.67 14.18 36.84
C MET A 51 12.77 14.29 38.08
N PRO A 52 11.52 13.77 38.05
CA PRO A 52 10.66 13.75 39.23
C PRO A 52 11.16 12.72 40.25
N GLU A 53 10.70 12.84 41.51
CA GLU A 53 11.11 11.96 42.62
C GLU A 53 10.82 10.47 42.33
N GLY A 54 9.74 10.16 41.60
CA GLY A 54 9.39 8.81 41.16
C GLY A 54 10.05 8.34 39.86
N GLY A 55 10.92 9.16 39.25
CA GLY A 55 11.49 8.90 37.93
C GLY A 55 10.52 9.18 36.77
N HIS A 56 11.07 9.29 35.56
CA HIS A 56 10.26 9.46 34.36
C HIS A 56 9.52 8.16 34.00
N PRO A 57 8.30 8.24 33.46
CA PRO A 57 7.67 7.07 32.85
C PRO A 57 8.56 6.53 31.73
N GLY A 58 8.68 5.21 31.66
CA GLY A 58 9.52 4.52 30.69
C GLY A 58 8.92 3.18 30.30
N VAL A 59 9.39 2.65 29.17
CA VAL A 59 9.04 1.30 28.69
C VAL A 59 10.31 0.46 28.73
N ALA A 60 10.20 -0.76 29.25
CA ALA A 60 11.27 -1.74 29.24
C ALA A 60 10.93 -2.86 28.25
N PHE A 61 11.79 -3.07 27.25
CA PHE A 61 11.69 -4.20 26.34
C PHE A 61 12.39 -5.40 26.95
N GLN A 62 11.66 -6.46 27.25
CA GLN A 62 12.26 -7.69 27.79
C GLN A 62 12.87 -8.56 26.68
N TRP A 63 12.13 -8.72 25.59
CA TRP A 63 12.53 -9.50 24.42
C TRP A 63 11.85 -8.95 23.17
N LEU A 64 12.42 -9.30 22.02
CA LEU A 64 11.85 -9.08 20.70
C LEU A 64 12.05 -10.37 19.92
N GLU A 65 10.98 -10.91 19.35
CA GLU A 65 11.02 -12.06 18.46
C GLU A 65 10.63 -11.62 17.06
N ILE A 66 11.38 -12.09 16.06
CA ILE A 66 11.17 -11.74 14.66
C ILE A 66 11.15 -13.04 13.86
N THR A 67 10.04 -13.28 13.18
CA THR A 67 9.87 -14.41 12.27
C THR A 67 9.67 -13.87 10.87
N GLY A 68 10.50 -14.29 9.92
CA GLY A 68 10.36 -13.88 8.52
C GLY A 68 11.38 -14.51 7.58
N PRO A 69 11.14 -14.47 6.25
CA PRO A 69 9.92 -13.99 5.61
C PRO A 69 8.71 -14.86 5.97
N LEU A 70 7.54 -14.24 6.13
CA LEU A 70 6.30 -14.97 6.36
C LEU A 70 5.77 -15.45 5.02
N ASP A 71 5.79 -16.76 4.80
CA ASP A 71 5.18 -17.37 3.63
C ASP A 71 3.65 -17.29 3.72
N SER A 72 2.99 -17.10 2.56
CA SER A 72 1.54 -17.24 2.50
C SER A 72 1.17 -18.71 2.60
N GLU A 73 0.15 -19.02 3.40
CA GLU A 73 -0.42 -20.38 3.48
C GLU A 73 -0.91 -20.90 2.11
N THR A 74 -1.22 -19.99 1.19
CA THR A 74 -1.68 -20.29 -0.16
C THR A 74 -0.68 -19.79 -1.21
N TRP A 75 -0.33 -20.65 -2.16
CA TRP A 75 0.47 -20.27 -3.31
C TRP A 75 -0.36 -20.36 -4.61
N PRO A 76 -0.42 -19.30 -5.44
CA PRO A 76 0.17 -17.97 -5.24
C PRO A 76 -0.54 -17.18 -4.12
N PRO A 77 0.13 -16.22 -3.46
CA PRO A 77 -0.47 -15.43 -2.39
C PRO A 77 -1.65 -14.58 -2.89
N ALA A 78 -2.57 -14.22 -1.99
CA ALA A 78 -3.76 -13.43 -2.34
C ALA A 78 -3.43 -12.10 -3.05
N SER A 79 -2.28 -11.48 -2.74
CA SER A 79 -1.80 -10.28 -3.45
C SER A 79 -1.53 -10.56 -4.93
N HIS A 80 -0.87 -11.68 -5.24
CA HIS A 80 -0.61 -12.12 -6.60
C HIS A 80 -1.91 -12.40 -7.35
N GLN A 81 -2.84 -13.14 -6.74
CA GLN A 81 -4.12 -13.48 -7.35
C GLN A 81 -4.97 -12.24 -7.66
N ARG A 82 -4.93 -11.21 -6.81
CA ARG A 82 -5.63 -9.94 -7.06
C ARG A 82 -5.12 -9.24 -8.32
N LEU A 83 -3.81 -9.27 -8.55
CA LEU A 83 -3.20 -8.68 -9.74
C LEU A 83 -3.44 -9.59 -10.96
N PHE A 84 -2.95 -10.83 -10.92
CA PHE A 84 -2.79 -11.66 -12.10
C PHE A 84 -3.82 -12.79 -12.25
N GLY A 85 -4.70 -12.94 -11.25
CA GLY A 85 -5.70 -14.01 -11.22
C GLY A 85 -5.04 -15.36 -10.98
N GLU A 86 -5.59 -16.39 -11.63
CA GLU A 86 -5.12 -17.77 -11.54
C GLU A 86 -4.29 -18.17 -12.77
N LEU A 87 -3.73 -17.20 -13.49
CA LEU A 87 -2.85 -17.50 -14.62
C LEU A 87 -1.64 -18.31 -14.13
N PRO A 88 -1.29 -19.42 -14.82
CA PRO A 88 -0.10 -20.18 -14.48
C PRO A 88 1.16 -19.30 -14.57
N MET A 89 2.16 -19.63 -13.77
CA MET A 89 3.45 -18.95 -13.75
C MET A 89 4.60 -19.92 -13.97
N ARG A 90 5.71 -19.38 -14.48
CA ARG A 90 7.01 -20.05 -14.49
C ARG A 90 8.12 -19.05 -14.20
N ALA A 91 9.34 -19.55 -13.98
CA ALA A 91 10.52 -18.69 -13.93
C ALA A 91 10.63 -17.90 -15.24
N ALA A 92 10.89 -16.61 -15.14
CA ALA A 92 10.96 -15.74 -16.30
C ALA A 92 12.15 -16.10 -17.21
N GLU A 93 11.90 -16.20 -18.51
CA GLU A 93 12.96 -16.31 -19.53
C GLU A 93 13.40 -14.93 -20.05
N LYS A 94 12.54 -13.91 -19.89
CA LYS A 94 12.74 -12.53 -20.32
C LYS A 94 12.09 -11.57 -19.32
N GLY A 95 12.61 -10.34 -19.25
CA GLY A 95 12.03 -9.27 -18.45
C GLY A 95 12.84 -8.93 -17.22
N THR A 96 12.26 -8.12 -16.35
CA THR A 96 12.85 -7.66 -15.09
C THR A 96 12.32 -8.44 -13.89
N LEU A 97 11.17 -9.11 -14.02
CA LEU A 97 10.58 -9.92 -12.96
C LEU A 97 11.20 -11.33 -12.93
N PRO A 98 11.26 -11.98 -11.75
CA PRO A 98 11.77 -13.35 -11.63
C PRO A 98 10.79 -14.42 -12.18
N ILE A 99 9.53 -14.04 -12.43
CA ILE A 99 8.47 -14.90 -12.94
C ILE A 99 7.80 -14.26 -14.14
N GLU A 100 7.23 -15.09 -15.00
CA GLU A 100 6.32 -14.66 -16.07
C GLU A 100 5.01 -15.43 -16.02
N LEU A 101 3.95 -14.78 -16.53
CA LEU A 101 2.62 -15.36 -16.63
C LEU A 101 2.47 -16.10 -17.95
N ILE A 102 1.89 -17.30 -17.89
CA ILE A 102 1.62 -18.13 -19.04
C ILE A 102 0.15 -17.91 -19.43
N SER A 103 -0.07 -17.43 -20.65
CA SER A 103 -1.40 -17.30 -21.24
C SER A 103 -1.37 -17.71 -22.71
N THR A 104 -2.43 -18.38 -23.16
CA THR A 104 -2.66 -18.66 -24.58
C THR A 104 -3.32 -17.50 -25.32
N GLN A 105 -3.85 -16.51 -24.58
CA GLN A 105 -4.57 -15.34 -25.09
C GLN A 105 -4.14 -14.08 -24.32
N PRO A 106 -2.86 -13.68 -24.38
CA PRO A 106 -2.29 -12.66 -23.49
C PRO A 106 -3.00 -11.31 -23.58
N ALA A 107 -3.43 -10.88 -24.78
CA ALA A 107 -4.13 -9.61 -24.95
C ALA A 107 -5.52 -9.60 -24.28
N GLU A 108 -6.29 -10.68 -24.42
CA GLU A 108 -7.63 -10.78 -23.81
C GLU A 108 -7.55 -10.95 -22.29
N ASP A 109 -6.60 -11.74 -21.81
CA ASP A 109 -6.32 -11.87 -20.38
C ASP A 109 -5.85 -10.55 -19.78
N ALA A 110 -5.00 -9.81 -20.49
CA ALA A 110 -4.53 -8.50 -20.05
C ALA A 110 -5.69 -7.51 -19.85
N LYS A 111 -6.57 -7.36 -20.85
CA LYS A 111 -7.75 -6.48 -20.76
C LYS A 111 -8.67 -6.89 -19.62
N ARG A 112 -8.98 -8.20 -19.50
CA ARG A 112 -9.82 -8.73 -18.43
C ARG A 112 -9.25 -8.44 -17.03
N LEU A 113 -7.95 -8.69 -16.84
CA LEU A 113 -7.26 -8.47 -15.56
C LEU A 113 -7.13 -6.97 -15.25
N LEU A 114 -6.91 -6.12 -16.26
CA LEU A 114 -6.87 -4.67 -16.13
C LEU A 114 -8.22 -4.08 -15.72
N ARG A 115 -9.31 -4.44 -16.40
CA ARG A 115 -10.67 -4.01 -16.03
C ARG A 115 -11.01 -4.43 -14.60
N ARG A 116 -10.70 -5.68 -14.22
CA ARG A 116 -10.90 -6.18 -12.86
C ARG A 116 -10.12 -5.38 -11.83
N PHE A 117 -8.87 -5.04 -12.13
CA PHE A 117 -8.04 -4.21 -11.26
C PHE A 117 -8.62 -2.80 -11.09
N ILE A 118 -8.99 -2.15 -12.19
CA ILE A 118 -9.59 -0.81 -12.20
C ILE A 118 -10.87 -0.78 -11.36
N GLN A 119 -11.81 -1.71 -11.58
CA GLN A 119 -13.04 -1.80 -10.78
C GLN A 119 -12.79 -1.96 -9.27
N ARG A 120 -11.68 -2.60 -8.90
CA ARG A 120 -11.30 -2.79 -7.50
C ARG A 120 -10.60 -1.57 -6.90
N ALA A 121 -9.86 -0.82 -7.70
CA ALA A 121 -9.08 0.34 -7.28
C ALA A 121 -9.86 1.66 -7.41
N GLU A 122 -10.89 1.72 -8.26
CA GLU A 122 -11.63 2.93 -8.54
C GLU A 122 -12.42 3.43 -7.32
N ARG A 123 -12.43 4.76 -7.18
CA ARG A 123 -13.19 5.49 -6.14
C ARG A 123 -14.47 6.11 -6.69
N VAL A 124 -14.53 6.24 -8.02
CA VAL A 124 -15.64 6.70 -8.83
C VAL A 124 -15.66 5.77 -10.05
N PRO A 125 -16.83 5.35 -10.56
CA PRO A 125 -16.89 4.54 -11.77
C PRO A 125 -16.08 5.16 -12.90
N THR A 126 -15.10 4.40 -13.40
CA THR A 126 -14.22 4.82 -14.48
C THR A 126 -14.97 4.68 -15.81
N SER A 127 -14.97 5.71 -16.66
CA SER A 127 -15.63 5.63 -17.96
C SER A 127 -14.93 4.64 -18.88
N GLU A 128 -15.68 4.03 -19.80
CA GLU A 128 -15.13 3.07 -20.77
C GLU A 128 -14.01 3.71 -21.63
N ASP A 129 -14.16 4.96 -22.04
CA ASP A 129 -13.14 5.69 -22.81
C ASP A 129 -11.82 5.81 -22.04
N MET A 130 -11.88 6.02 -20.71
CA MET A 130 -10.69 6.09 -19.87
C MET A 130 -10.07 4.70 -19.70
N ILE A 131 -10.88 3.66 -19.52
CA ILE A 131 -10.41 2.27 -19.46
C ILE A 131 -9.64 1.90 -20.73
N GLN A 132 -10.17 2.26 -21.90
CA GLN A 132 -9.55 1.98 -23.20
C GLN A 132 -8.17 2.62 -23.37
N ILE A 133 -7.90 3.77 -22.73
CA ILE A 133 -6.56 4.39 -22.73
C ILE A 133 -5.54 3.45 -22.06
N TYR A 134 -5.91 2.86 -20.92
CA TYR A 134 -5.04 1.92 -20.20
C TYR A 134 -4.94 0.58 -20.94
N GLU A 135 -6.03 0.10 -21.53
CA GLU A 135 -6.00 -1.13 -22.33
C GLU A 135 -5.08 -1.00 -23.54
N ARG A 136 -5.09 0.15 -24.21
CA ARG A 136 -4.17 0.44 -25.31
C ARG A 136 -2.73 0.43 -24.83
N LEU A 137 -2.41 1.10 -23.72
CA LEU A 137 -1.07 1.06 -23.14
C LEU A 137 -0.57 -0.38 -22.92
N VAL A 138 -1.39 -1.22 -22.30
CA VAL A 138 -1.02 -2.62 -22.04
C VAL A 138 -0.87 -3.42 -23.32
N THR A 139 -1.74 -3.19 -24.31
CA THR A 139 -1.69 -3.89 -25.60
C THR A 139 -0.44 -3.49 -26.39
N ASP A 140 -0.11 -2.20 -26.43
CA ASP A 140 1.08 -1.68 -27.11
C ASP A 140 2.38 -2.27 -26.49
N GLU A 141 2.44 -2.40 -25.16
CA GLU A 141 3.54 -3.08 -24.46
C GLU A 141 3.65 -4.56 -24.85
N LEU A 142 2.53 -5.28 -24.92
CA LEU A 142 2.52 -6.69 -25.35
C LEU A 142 2.99 -6.83 -26.80
N GLU A 143 2.56 -5.94 -27.70
CA GLU A 143 2.97 -5.93 -29.11
C GLU A 143 4.46 -5.61 -29.26
N ALA A 144 5.03 -4.80 -28.37
CA ALA A 144 6.47 -4.56 -28.27
C ALA A 144 7.26 -5.76 -27.68
N GLY A 145 6.55 -6.81 -27.25
CA GLY A 145 7.14 -8.04 -26.70
C GLY A 145 7.49 -7.95 -25.21
N THR A 146 6.91 -7.00 -24.47
CA THR A 146 6.98 -6.95 -23.01
C THR A 146 6.24 -8.17 -22.42
N PRO A 147 6.80 -8.87 -21.41
CA PRO A 147 6.11 -9.98 -20.76
C PRO A 147 4.77 -9.54 -20.15
N LEU A 148 3.77 -10.44 -20.15
CA LEU A 148 2.39 -10.13 -19.74
C LEU A 148 2.29 -9.51 -18.34
N ALA A 149 3.05 -10.02 -17.37
CA ALA A 149 3.06 -9.47 -16.01
C ALA A 149 3.53 -8.01 -15.97
N GLU A 150 4.59 -7.69 -16.70
CA GLU A 150 5.17 -6.34 -16.74
C GLU A 150 4.26 -5.37 -17.50
N ALA A 151 3.67 -5.81 -18.62
CA ALA A 151 2.68 -5.01 -19.36
C ALA A 151 1.47 -4.67 -18.46
N LEU A 152 0.97 -5.64 -17.69
CA LEU A 152 -0.09 -5.41 -16.70
C LEU A 152 0.34 -4.45 -15.59
N LEU A 153 1.55 -4.61 -15.04
CA LEU A 153 2.08 -3.70 -14.02
C LEU A 153 2.18 -2.26 -14.55
N SER A 154 2.55 -2.06 -15.81
CA SER A 154 2.51 -0.73 -16.46
C SER A 154 1.10 -0.15 -16.48
N GLY A 155 0.10 -0.94 -16.89
CA GLY A 155 -1.31 -0.54 -16.87
C GLY A 155 -1.83 -0.20 -15.47
N TYR A 156 -1.53 -1.05 -14.48
CA TYR A 156 -1.89 -0.81 -13.08
C TYR A 156 -1.25 0.46 -12.54
N THR A 157 0.04 0.65 -12.79
CA THR A 157 0.80 1.82 -12.35
C THR A 157 0.23 3.09 -12.98
N ALA A 158 -0.05 3.08 -14.29
CA ALA A 158 -0.65 4.20 -14.99
C ALA A 158 -2.02 4.60 -14.38
N PHE A 159 -2.86 3.63 -14.03
CA PHE A 159 -4.14 3.90 -13.37
C PHE A 159 -3.94 4.47 -11.95
N LEU A 160 -3.05 3.87 -11.14
CA LEU A 160 -2.76 4.35 -9.78
C LEU A 160 -2.11 5.73 -9.76
N CYS A 161 -1.44 6.13 -10.84
CA CYS A 161 -0.87 7.47 -10.99
C CYS A 161 -1.84 8.47 -11.64
N SER A 162 -3.08 8.07 -11.93
CA SER A 162 -4.09 8.94 -12.55
C SER A 162 -4.69 9.94 -11.56
N ALA A 163 -5.10 11.11 -12.06
CA ALA A 163 -5.75 12.13 -11.24
C ALA A 163 -7.01 11.63 -10.50
N PRO A 164 -7.92 10.84 -11.10
CA PRO A 164 -9.08 10.29 -10.39
C PRO A 164 -8.74 9.34 -9.24
N PHE A 165 -7.55 8.71 -9.27
CA PHE A 165 -7.09 7.86 -8.17
C PHE A 165 -6.35 8.67 -7.09
N LEU A 166 -5.42 9.54 -7.48
CA LEU A 166 -4.58 10.30 -6.55
C LEU A 166 -5.36 11.36 -5.76
N TYR A 167 -6.33 12.01 -6.38
CA TYR A 167 -7.06 13.11 -5.77
C TYR A 167 -8.44 12.69 -5.26
N LEU A 168 -8.87 13.32 -4.16
CA LEU A 168 -10.24 13.18 -3.65
C LEU A 168 -11.12 14.29 -4.26
N PRO A 169 -12.13 13.94 -5.07
CA PRO A 169 -13.01 14.95 -5.67
C PRO A 169 -13.77 15.73 -4.57
N GLU A 170 -14.13 16.98 -4.87
CA GLU A 170 -14.99 17.77 -4.00
C GLU A 170 -16.45 17.30 -4.13
N PRO A 171 -17.20 17.18 -3.01
CA PRO A 171 -18.60 16.78 -3.03
C PRO A 171 -19.49 17.96 -3.45
N ARG A 172 -19.43 18.33 -4.74
CA ARG A 172 -20.18 19.45 -5.31
C ARG A 172 -21.67 19.14 -5.38
N ALA A 173 -22.49 20.05 -4.85
CA ALA A 173 -23.95 19.92 -4.89
C ALA A 173 -24.46 19.87 -6.34
N GLY A 174 -25.49 19.04 -6.59
CA GLY A 174 -26.11 18.89 -7.91
C GLY A 174 -25.31 18.09 -8.93
N THR A 175 -24.21 17.43 -8.52
CA THR A 175 -23.43 16.56 -9.41
C THR A 175 -23.74 15.08 -9.16
N PRO A 176 -23.82 14.24 -10.21
CA PRO A 176 -23.96 12.78 -10.05
C PRO A 176 -22.80 12.13 -9.27
N GLN A 177 -21.66 12.81 -9.15
CA GLN A 177 -20.46 12.30 -8.49
C GLN A 177 -20.41 12.63 -6.99
N ARG A 178 -21.41 13.36 -6.47
CA ARG A 178 -21.40 13.83 -5.08
C ARG A 178 -21.29 12.68 -4.07
N GLU A 179 -22.09 11.63 -4.24
CA GLU A 179 -22.12 10.47 -3.34
C GLU A 179 -20.77 9.77 -3.30
N TYR A 180 -20.18 9.49 -4.46
CA TYR A 180 -18.83 8.92 -4.55
C TYR A 180 -17.76 9.81 -3.90
N ALA A 181 -17.85 11.14 -4.06
CA ALA A 181 -16.92 12.08 -3.44
C ALA A 181 -17.04 12.08 -1.90
N VAL A 182 -18.25 11.98 -1.36
CA VAL A 182 -18.50 11.84 0.08
C VAL A 182 -17.95 10.51 0.58
N ALA A 183 -18.28 9.40 -0.09
CA ALA A 183 -17.80 8.06 0.25
C ALA A 183 -16.27 7.99 0.29
N ALA A 184 -15.59 8.50 -0.73
CA ALA A 184 -14.14 8.51 -0.83
C ALA A 184 -13.48 9.31 0.31
N ARG A 185 -14.07 10.44 0.69
CA ARG A 185 -13.56 11.28 1.79
C ARG A 185 -13.77 10.64 3.16
N LEU A 186 -14.95 10.07 3.41
CA LEU A 186 -15.24 9.34 4.65
C LEU A 186 -14.30 8.15 4.81
N SER A 187 -14.11 7.36 3.75
CA SER A 187 -13.19 6.23 3.76
C SER A 187 -11.75 6.63 4.05
N HIS A 188 -11.30 7.74 3.47
CA HIS A 188 -9.95 8.25 3.73
C HIS A 188 -9.80 8.79 5.16
N PHE A 189 -10.83 9.48 5.66
CA PHE A 189 -10.86 9.99 7.03
C PHE A 189 -10.86 8.87 8.08
N LEU A 190 -11.63 7.80 7.87
CA LEU A 190 -11.83 6.73 8.84
C LEU A 190 -10.72 5.67 8.80
N GLY A 191 -10.26 5.30 7.60
CA GLY A 191 -9.39 4.14 7.42
C GLY A 191 -8.24 4.33 6.44
N ASN A 192 -8.01 5.56 5.96
CA ASN A 192 -6.98 5.88 4.97
C ASN A 192 -6.98 4.91 3.75
N THR A 193 -8.18 4.49 3.32
CA THR A 193 -8.36 3.47 2.29
C THR A 193 -9.50 3.84 1.33
N ARG A 194 -9.78 2.99 0.34
CA ARG A 194 -10.91 3.15 -0.60
C ARG A 194 -12.25 2.82 0.05
N PRO A 195 -13.37 3.39 -0.42
CA PRO A 195 -14.70 3.02 0.05
C PRO A 195 -14.94 1.51 -0.02
N ASP A 196 -15.45 0.96 1.07
CA ASP A 196 -16.00 -0.39 1.14
C ASP A 196 -17.39 -0.44 0.48
N ASP A 197 -18.02 -1.61 0.50
CA ASP A 197 -19.30 -1.83 -0.18
C ASP A 197 -20.47 -1.10 0.53
N GLU A 198 -20.33 -0.73 1.81
CA GLU A 198 -21.30 0.09 2.52
C GLU A 198 -21.21 1.56 2.10
N LEU A 199 -20.00 2.13 2.12
CA LEU A 199 -19.77 3.51 1.68
C LEU A 199 -20.06 3.70 0.18
N LYS A 200 -19.88 2.68 -0.66
CA LYS A 200 -20.25 2.72 -2.08
C LYS A 200 -21.76 2.75 -2.34
N ARG A 201 -22.60 2.53 -1.31
CA ARG A 201 -24.08 2.53 -1.40
C ARG A 201 -24.73 3.82 -0.86
N LEU A 202 -23.93 4.80 -0.41
CA LEU A 202 -24.40 6.15 -0.07
C LEU A 202 -25.11 6.80 -1.25
#